data_AF-A0A4Z2BMC7-F1
#
_entry.id   AF-A0A4Z2BMC7-F1
#
_cell.length_a   1.000
_cell.length_b   1.000
_cell.length_c   1.000
_cell.angle_alpha   90.00
_cell.angle_beta   90.00
_cell.angle_gamma   90.00
#
_symmetry.space_group_name_H-M   'P 1'
#
loop_
_entity.id
_entity.type
_entity.pdbx_description
1 polymer ?
#
loop_
_entity_poly.entity_id
_entity_poly.type
_entity_poly.pdbx_seq_one_letter_code
_entity_poly.pdbx_strand_id
1 'polypeptide(L)'
;MPVWTSYRRNHKGGIPPQKTRKTCIRGDKICGNPCPICRDRNIVIHHQNVKLLQQFISPQSGIVYDPTRTGVCMKQQKKLTEAISTARNHGLLLFHIPFVEFSGEDYSNSHDAVGLTASLQPPASPYYSWYGEIIPDEAEVAKVKKTYKAYLKR
;
A
#
# COMPACT_ATOMS: atom_id res chain seq x y z
N MET A 1 2.64 -23.51 22.95
CA MET A 1 1.77 -23.83 21.79
C MET A 1 1.20 -22.54 21.21
N PRO A 2 0.95 -22.48 19.89
CA PRO A 2 0.30 -21.33 19.26
C PRO A 2 -1.10 -21.03 19.83
N VAL A 3 -1.48 -19.75 19.90
CA VAL A 3 -2.78 -19.29 20.43
C VAL A 3 -3.98 -19.93 19.71
N TRP A 4 -3.82 -20.25 18.42
CA TRP A 4 -4.88 -20.77 17.57
C TRP A 4 -5.04 -22.31 17.60
N THR A 5 -4.14 -23.03 18.29
CA THR A 5 -4.17 -24.51 18.29
C THR A 5 -5.41 -25.08 19.01
N SER A 6 -5.92 -24.42 20.05
CA SER A 6 -7.12 -24.86 20.78
C SER A 6 -8.44 -24.45 20.12
N TYR A 7 -8.39 -23.84 18.94
CA TYR A 7 -9.58 -23.30 18.28
C TYR A 7 -10.05 -24.19 17.14
N ARG A 8 -11.36 -24.48 17.14
CA ARG A 8 -12.04 -25.21 16.06
C ARG A 8 -13.22 -24.41 15.54
N ARG A 9 -13.31 -24.29 14.21
CA ARG A 9 -14.43 -23.61 13.54
C ARG A 9 -15.62 -24.56 13.40
N ASN A 10 -16.80 -24.02 13.64
CA ASN A 10 -18.06 -24.70 13.31
C ASN A 10 -18.40 -24.38 11.85
N HIS A 11 -18.53 -25.39 11.01
CA HIS A 11 -18.98 -25.30 9.61
C HIS A 11 -19.74 -26.57 9.21
N LYS A 12 -20.52 -26.48 8.13
CA LYS A 12 -21.24 -27.63 7.57
C LYS A 12 -20.28 -28.52 6.79
N GLY A 13 -20.42 -29.84 6.93
CA GLY A 13 -19.65 -30.84 6.19
C GLY A 13 -18.17 -30.95 6.62
N GLY A 14 -17.44 -31.85 5.95
CA GLY A 14 -16.01 -32.08 6.25
C GLY A 14 -15.06 -30.99 5.75
N ILE A 15 -15.41 -30.30 4.66
CA ILE A 15 -14.57 -29.27 4.04
C ILE A 15 -15.04 -27.88 4.50
N PRO A 16 -14.18 -27.07 5.15
CA PRO A 16 -14.54 -25.73 5.56
C PRO A 16 -14.64 -24.77 4.36
N PRO A 17 -15.43 -23.68 4.47
CA PRO A 17 -15.38 -22.59 3.50
C PRO A 17 -13.97 -21.98 3.41
N GLN A 18 -13.50 -21.75 2.18
CA GLN A 18 -12.16 -21.24 1.87
C GLN A 18 -11.91 -19.80 2.31
N LYS A 19 -12.95 -19.10 2.77
CA LYS A 19 -12.84 -17.78 3.41
C LYS A 19 -13.44 -17.85 4.80
N THR A 20 -12.74 -17.30 5.78
CA THR A 20 -13.31 -17.11 7.12
C THR A 20 -14.30 -15.94 7.12
N ARG A 21 -15.04 -15.80 8.22
CA ARG A 21 -15.98 -14.67 8.38
C ARG A 21 -15.25 -13.33 8.32
N LYS A 22 -15.93 -12.28 7.85
CA LYS A 22 -15.37 -10.92 7.74
C LYS A 22 -14.85 -10.38 9.07
N THR A 23 -15.66 -10.46 10.13
CA THR A 23 -15.32 -10.01 11.50
C THR A 23 -16.04 -10.86 12.54
N CYS A 24 -15.43 -11.04 13.72
CA CYS A 24 -16.06 -11.65 14.89
C CYS A 24 -16.85 -10.66 15.74
N ILE A 25 -16.49 -9.38 15.68
CA ILE A 25 -17.06 -8.30 16.49
C ILE A 25 -17.80 -7.34 15.56
N ARG A 26 -19.07 -7.05 15.85
CA ARG A 26 -19.95 -6.14 15.10
C ARG A 26 -20.57 -5.14 16.08
N GLY A 27 -20.08 -3.92 16.12
CA GLY A 27 -20.37 -2.99 17.21
C GLY A 27 -19.92 -3.61 18.54
N ASP A 28 -20.80 -3.62 19.53
CA ASP A 28 -20.52 -4.19 20.86
C ASP A 28 -20.79 -5.70 20.96
N LYS A 29 -21.33 -6.32 19.89
CA LYS A 29 -21.71 -7.74 19.91
C LYS A 29 -20.59 -8.62 19.38
N ILE A 30 -20.22 -9.62 20.18
CA ILE A 30 -19.28 -10.69 19.82
C ILE A 30 -20.06 -11.92 19.36
N CYS A 31 -19.66 -12.54 18.26
CA CYS A 31 -20.25 -13.80 17.80
C CYS A 31 -20.01 -14.95 18.78
N GLY A 32 -20.92 -15.93 18.86
CA GLY A 32 -20.84 -17.02 19.85
C GLY A 32 -19.58 -17.89 19.81
N ASN A 33 -19.00 -18.12 18.63
CA ASN A 33 -17.69 -18.78 18.49
C ASN A 33 -16.68 -17.80 17.86
N PRO A 34 -16.07 -16.88 18.65
CA PRO A 34 -15.11 -15.89 18.17
C PRO A 34 -13.74 -16.51 17.90
N CYS A 35 -12.98 -15.90 16.99
CA CYS A 35 -11.65 -16.41 16.63
C CYS A 35 -10.64 -16.27 17.78
N PRO A 36 -9.48 -16.96 17.73
CA PRO A 36 -8.50 -16.98 18.83
C PRO A 36 -8.01 -15.61 19.29
N ILE A 37 -8.00 -14.64 18.39
CA ILE A 37 -7.59 -13.25 18.67
C ILE A 37 -8.75 -12.42 19.20
N CYS A 38 -9.98 -12.64 18.73
CA CYS A 38 -11.12 -11.84 19.16
C CYS A 38 -11.79 -12.35 20.44
N ARG A 39 -11.48 -13.58 20.87
CA ARG A 39 -12.02 -14.14 22.11
C ARG A 39 -11.37 -13.54 23.36
N ASP A 40 -10.09 -13.18 23.26
CA ASP A 40 -9.29 -12.65 24.35
C ASP A 40 -8.83 -11.23 24.01
N ARG A 41 -9.19 -10.26 24.86
CA ARG A 41 -8.86 -8.84 24.67
C ARG A 41 -7.39 -8.53 24.95
N ASN A 42 -6.70 -9.39 25.69
CA ASN A 42 -5.28 -9.21 26.02
C ASN A 42 -4.38 -9.51 24.82
N ILE A 43 -4.89 -10.20 23.79
CA ILE A 43 -4.16 -10.52 22.58
C ILE A 43 -4.23 -9.34 21.61
N VAL A 44 -3.30 -8.41 21.80
CA VAL A 44 -3.18 -7.22 20.95
C VAL A 44 -2.22 -7.50 19.79
N ILE A 45 -2.74 -7.40 18.56
CA ILE A 45 -1.90 -7.43 17.35
C ILE A 45 -1.13 -6.11 17.27
N HIS A 46 0.19 -6.20 17.43
CA HIS A 46 1.10 -5.07 17.28
C HIS A 46 2.42 -5.55 16.67
N HIS A 47 3.09 -4.69 15.90
CA HIS A 47 4.35 -5.03 15.22
C HIS A 47 5.49 -5.36 16.19
N GLN A 48 5.47 -4.78 17.40
CA GLN A 48 6.44 -5.08 18.46
C GLN A 48 6.21 -6.44 19.14
N ASN A 49 5.01 -7.03 19.03
CA ASN A 49 4.67 -8.29 19.67
C ASN A 49 5.19 -9.49 18.85
N VAL A 50 6.50 -9.55 18.64
CA VAL A 50 7.17 -10.54 17.77
C VAL A 50 6.80 -11.97 18.15
N LYS A 51 6.81 -12.31 19.45
CA LYS A 51 6.45 -13.64 19.95
C LYS A 51 5.02 -14.06 19.63
N LEU A 52 4.09 -13.12 19.47
CA LEU A 52 2.72 -13.38 19.03
C LEU A 52 2.69 -13.58 17.52
N LEU A 53 3.27 -12.65 16.76
CA LEU A 53 3.24 -12.67 15.29
C LEU A 53 3.92 -13.93 14.72
N GLN A 54 5.03 -14.36 15.32
CA GLN A 54 5.77 -15.54 14.90
C GLN A 54 4.94 -16.84 14.96
N GLN A 55 3.91 -16.90 15.81
CA GLN A 55 3.00 -18.05 15.87
C GLN A 55 2.08 -18.17 14.64
N PHE A 56 1.92 -17.09 13.88
CA PHE A 56 1.12 -17.04 12.65
C PHE A 56 1.97 -17.22 11.38
N ILE A 57 3.27 -17.48 11.54
CA ILE A 57 4.22 -17.65 10.45
C ILE A 57 4.74 -19.10 10.46
N SER A 58 4.91 -19.68 9.29
CA SER A 58 5.58 -20.97 9.13
C SER A 58 7.06 -20.85 9.47
N PRO A 59 7.60 -21.64 10.41
CA PRO A 59 9.01 -21.56 10.78
C PRO A 59 9.95 -22.00 9.65
N GLN A 60 9.48 -22.85 8.74
CA GLN A 60 10.28 -23.38 7.63
C GLN A 60 10.25 -22.48 6.40
N SER A 61 9.07 -21.99 6.00
CA SER A 61 8.91 -21.23 4.76
C SER A 61 8.86 -19.71 4.97
N GLY A 62 8.68 -19.24 6.21
CA GLY A 62 8.47 -17.81 6.50
C GLY A 62 7.15 -17.25 5.96
N ILE A 63 6.25 -18.11 5.46
CA ILE A 63 4.96 -17.71 4.90
C ILE A 63 3.93 -17.58 6.04
N VAL A 64 3.11 -16.53 5.98
CA VAL A 64 2.00 -16.32 6.93
C VAL A 64 0.92 -17.36 6.68
N TYR A 65 0.43 -18.02 7.73
CA TYR A 65 -0.62 -19.02 7.60
C TYR A 65 -1.94 -18.41 7.11
N ASP A 66 -2.63 -19.17 6.25
CA ASP A 66 -3.96 -18.81 5.78
C ASP A 66 -5.00 -18.83 6.92
N PRO A 67 -5.99 -17.92 6.93
CA PRO A 67 -7.04 -17.89 7.94
C PRO A 67 -7.88 -19.19 8.02
N THR A 68 -7.93 -20.02 6.98
CA THR A 68 -8.55 -21.35 7.05
C THR A 68 -7.81 -22.29 8.01
N ARG A 69 -6.49 -22.13 8.17
CA ARG A 69 -5.64 -22.89 9.10
C ARG A 69 -5.67 -22.31 10.51
N THR A 70 -5.56 -21.00 10.66
CA THR A 70 -5.49 -20.33 11.98
C THR A 70 -6.86 -20.03 12.57
N GLY A 71 -7.91 -20.02 11.75
CA GLY A 71 -9.29 -19.76 12.16
C GLY A 71 -9.59 -18.30 12.47
N VAL A 72 -8.67 -17.36 12.19
CA VAL A 72 -8.88 -15.93 12.43
C VAL A 72 -9.89 -15.33 11.44
N CYS A 73 -10.65 -14.32 11.88
CA CYS A 73 -11.52 -13.58 10.95
C CYS A 73 -10.70 -12.71 9.99
N MET A 74 -11.25 -12.43 8.82
CA MET A 74 -10.54 -11.70 7.75
C MET A 74 -10.04 -10.31 8.20
N LYS A 75 -10.81 -9.61 9.06
CA LYS A 75 -10.38 -8.32 9.63
C LYS A 75 -9.09 -8.44 10.44
N GLN A 76 -8.95 -9.50 11.25
CA GLN A 76 -7.74 -9.72 12.03
C GLN A 76 -6.61 -10.29 11.18
N GLN A 77 -6.92 -11.12 10.16
CA GLN A 77 -5.90 -11.57 9.19
C GLN A 77 -5.24 -10.36 8.51
N LYS A 78 -6.03 -9.40 8.04
CA LYS A 78 -5.49 -8.17 7.41
C LYS A 78 -4.56 -7.43 8.37
N LYS A 79 -4.99 -7.22 9.63
CA LYS A 79 -4.16 -6.59 10.66
C LYS A 79 -2.88 -7.37 10.98
N LEU A 80 -2.95 -8.70 11.03
CA LEU A 80 -1.77 -9.55 11.21
C LEU A 80 -0.78 -9.36 10.06
N THR A 81 -1.25 -9.41 8.81
CA THR A 81 -0.39 -9.23 7.64
C THR A 81 0.26 -7.85 7.64
N GLU A 82 -0.49 -6.79 7.94
CA GLU A 82 0.04 -5.44 8.08
C GLU A 82 1.10 -5.38 9.19
N ALA A 83 0.80 -5.87 10.39
CA ALA A 83 1.73 -5.86 11.52
C ALA A 83 3.00 -6.70 11.27
N ILE A 84 2.88 -7.84 10.58
CA ILE A 84 4.02 -8.68 10.17
C ILE A 84 4.87 -7.93 9.15
N SER A 85 4.25 -7.29 8.15
CA SER A 85 4.98 -6.48 7.16
C SER A 85 5.72 -5.32 7.83
N THR A 86 5.06 -4.59 8.73
CA THR A 86 5.69 -3.50 9.49
C THR A 86 6.84 -4.01 10.35
N ALA A 87 6.67 -5.15 11.04
CA ALA A 87 7.71 -5.74 11.85
C ALA A 87 8.92 -6.20 11.02
N ARG A 88 8.71 -6.71 9.80
CA ARG A 88 9.79 -7.02 8.84
C ARG A 88 10.53 -5.76 8.39
N ASN A 89 9.79 -4.70 8.04
CA ASN A 89 10.37 -3.42 7.61
C ASN A 89 11.19 -2.77 8.74
N HIS A 90 10.78 -2.93 9.99
CA HIS A 90 11.50 -2.43 11.17
C HIS A 90 12.64 -3.37 11.62
N GLY A 91 12.86 -4.50 10.93
CA GLY A 91 13.89 -5.48 11.31
C GLY A 91 13.60 -6.29 12.58
N LEU A 92 12.38 -6.24 13.12
CA LEU A 92 11.99 -6.97 14.34
C LEU A 92 11.70 -8.46 14.08
N LEU A 93 11.29 -8.80 12.86
CA LEU A 93 11.05 -10.17 12.43
C LEU A 93 12.09 -10.58 11.39
N LEU A 94 12.79 -11.70 11.65
CA LEU A 94 13.68 -12.31 10.67
C LEU A 94 12.86 -12.94 9.54
N PHE A 95 13.34 -12.76 8.31
CA PHE A 95 12.83 -13.41 7.11
C PHE A 95 13.97 -13.56 6.09
N HIS A 96 13.80 -14.46 5.13
CA HIS A 96 14.80 -14.67 4.08
C HIS A 96 14.77 -13.53 3.08
N ILE A 97 15.91 -12.90 2.86
CA ILE A 97 16.12 -11.88 1.82
C ILE A 97 17.06 -12.51 0.78
N PRO A 98 16.59 -12.74 -0.46
CA PRO A 98 17.46 -13.27 -1.50
C PRO A 98 18.52 -12.22 -1.85
N PHE A 99 19.75 -12.69 -2.10
CA PHE A 99 20.74 -11.88 -2.78
C PHE A 99 20.29 -11.68 -4.23
N VAL A 100 20.33 -10.44 -4.71
CA VAL A 100 19.98 -10.07 -6.09
C VAL A 100 21.23 -9.46 -6.72
N GLU A 101 21.68 -10.07 -7.80
CA GLU A 101 22.79 -9.56 -8.60
C GLU A 101 22.25 -8.62 -9.69
N PHE A 102 22.92 -7.49 -9.88
CA PHE A 102 22.55 -6.47 -10.87
C PHE A 102 23.46 -6.54 -12.11
N SER A 103 23.88 -7.75 -12.50
CA SER A 103 24.77 -7.97 -13.64
C SER A 103 24.12 -7.51 -14.95
N GLY A 104 24.70 -6.51 -15.62
CA GLY A 104 24.22 -6.01 -16.92
C GLY A 104 24.02 -4.50 -17.01
N GLU A 105 24.23 -3.76 -15.92
CA GLU A 105 24.19 -2.30 -15.91
C GLU A 105 25.60 -1.71 -15.98
N ASP A 106 25.85 -0.83 -16.96
CA ASP A 106 27.03 0.03 -16.94
C ASP A 106 26.78 1.13 -15.90
N TYR A 107 27.44 1.07 -14.75
CA TYR A 107 27.34 2.07 -13.68
C TYR A 107 28.05 3.40 -14.01
N SER A 108 28.11 3.77 -15.29
CA SER A 108 28.73 5.00 -15.74
C SER A 108 27.73 6.14 -15.66
N ASN A 109 28.03 7.14 -14.84
CA ASN A 109 27.29 8.40 -14.80
C ASN A 109 27.74 9.39 -15.88
N SER A 110 28.33 8.90 -16.98
CA SER A 110 28.84 9.72 -18.08
C SER A 110 27.76 10.19 -19.06
N HIS A 111 26.55 9.65 -18.98
CA HIS A 111 25.47 10.04 -19.88
C HIS A 111 24.92 11.42 -19.50
N ASP A 112 24.71 12.31 -20.47
CA ASP A 112 24.30 13.71 -20.24
C ASP A 112 22.97 13.86 -19.49
N ALA A 113 22.12 12.83 -19.49
CA ALA A 113 20.86 12.82 -18.74
C ALA A 113 21.03 12.77 -17.22
N VAL A 114 22.16 12.22 -16.73
CA VAL A 114 22.50 12.19 -15.29
C VAL A 114 23.58 13.22 -14.93
N GLY A 115 24.31 13.71 -15.94
CA GLY A 115 25.30 14.78 -15.79
C GLY A 115 24.68 16.18 -15.78
N LEU A 116 25.54 17.18 -15.58
CA LEU A 116 25.14 18.57 -15.74
C LEU A 116 24.93 18.87 -17.23
N THR A 117 23.68 19.01 -17.65
CA THR A 117 23.37 19.53 -18.98
C THR A 117 23.71 21.02 -19.01
N ALA A 118 24.60 21.42 -19.93
CA ALA A 118 24.93 22.83 -20.09
C ALA A 118 23.65 23.63 -20.37
N SER A 119 23.39 24.64 -19.55
CA SER A 119 22.20 25.48 -19.71
C SER A 119 22.38 26.36 -20.95
N LEU A 120 21.55 26.12 -21.96
CA LEU A 120 21.39 27.04 -23.08
C LEU A 120 20.52 28.22 -22.62
N GLN A 121 21.05 29.16 -21.84
CA GLN A 121 20.28 30.38 -21.56
C GLN A 121 20.49 31.42 -22.66
N PRO A 122 19.43 32.15 -23.06
CA PRO A 122 19.44 33.59 -22.98
C PRO A 122 19.02 34.03 -21.55
N PRO A 123 19.65 35.04 -20.93
CA PRO A 123 19.60 35.23 -19.48
C PRO A 123 18.30 35.82 -18.88
N ALA A 124 17.20 35.95 -19.64
CA ALA A 124 16.02 36.70 -19.14
C ALA A 124 14.67 36.42 -19.83
N SER A 125 14.58 35.50 -20.80
CA SER A 125 13.36 35.34 -21.63
C SER A 125 12.83 33.91 -21.66
N PRO A 126 11.50 33.72 -21.82
CA PRO A 126 10.89 32.40 -22.01
C PRO A 126 11.47 31.65 -23.23
N TYR A 127 11.47 30.31 -23.18
CA TYR A 127 12.03 29.45 -24.25
C TYR A 127 11.35 29.69 -25.61
N TYR A 128 10.05 29.94 -25.62
CA TYR A 128 9.32 30.37 -26.81
C TYR A 128 8.72 31.76 -26.59
N SER A 129 8.68 32.56 -27.65
CA SER A 129 8.17 33.94 -27.61
C SER A 129 6.71 34.04 -27.16
N TRP A 130 5.88 33.05 -27.46
CA TRP A 130 4.46 33.03 -27.14
C TRP A 130 4.13 32.61 -25.69
N TYR A 131 5.14 32.29 -24.88
CA TYR A 131 4.98 32.12 -23.43
C TYR A 131 4.95 33.45 -22.67
N GLY A 132 5.43 34.55 -23.28
CA GLY A 132 5.35 35.87 -22.69
C GLY A 132 3.96 36.51 -22.84
N GLU A 133 3.73 37.60 -22.13
CA GLU A 133 2.54 38.43 -22.37
C GLU A 133 2.60 38.99 -23.80
N ILE A 134 1.64 38.57 -24.62
CA ILE A 134 1.45 39.11 -25.97
C ILE A 134 0.27 40.07 -25.90
N ILE A 135 0.47 41.32 -26.31
CA ILE A 135 -0.62 42.26 -26.53
C ILE A 135 -1.24 41.93 -27.90
N PRO A 136 -2.47 41.40 -27.96
CA PRO A 136 -3.11 41.06 -29.22
C PRO A 136 -3.53 42.32 -29.98
N ASP A 137 -3.55 42.23 -31.31
CA ASP A 137 -4.03 43.32 -32.16
C ASP A 137 -5.50 43.66 -31.87
N GLU A 138 -5.79 44.95 -31.71
CA GLU A 138 -7.10 45.45 -31.29
C GLU A 138 -8.20 45.13 -32.32
N ALA A 139 -7.86 45.08 -33.61
CA ALA A 139 -8.81 44.76 -34.68
C ALA A 139 -9.28 43.30 -34.60
N GLU A 140 -8.36 42.36 -34.36
CA GLU A 140 -8.69 40.95 -34.17
C GLU A 140 -9.45 40.72 -32.85
N VAL A 141 -9.09 41.43 -31.77
CA VAL A 141 -9.85 41.41 -30.52
C VAL A 141 -11.28 41.90 -30.73
N ALA A 142 -11.49 42.97 -31.51
CA ALA A 142 -12.82 43.50 -31.82
C ALA A 142 -13.66 42.50 -32.63
N LYS A 143 -13.04 41.82 -33.60
CA LYS A 143 -13.67 40.75 -34.39
C LYS A 143 -14.11 39.58 -33.49
N VAL A 144 -13.25 39.13 -32.57
CA VAL A 144 -13.58 38.07 -31.60
C VAL A 144 -14.70 38.52 -30.65
N LYS A 145 -14.65 39.74 -30.10
CA LYS A 145 -15.70 40.31 -29.24
C LYS A 145 -17.06 40.39 -29.95
N LYS A 146 -17.08 40.72 -31.24
CA LYS A 146 -18.32 40.74 -32.06
C LYS A 146 -18.90 39.33 -32.23
N THR A 147 -18.06 38.33 -32.52
CA THR A 147 -18.48 36.95 -32.72
C THR A 147 -19.03 36.30 -31.46
N TYR A 148 -18.40 36.53 -30.30
CA TYR A 148 -18.76 35.88 -29.03
C TYR A 148 -19.58 36.76 -28.08
N LYS A 149 -20.17 37.86 -28.58
CA LYS A 149 -20.84 38.91 -27.78
C LYS A 149 -21.80 38.38 -26.70
N ALA A 150 -22.57 37.33 -26.98
CA ALA A 150 -23.56 36.76 -26.05
C ALA A 150 -22.93 35.95 -24.90
N TYR A 151 -21.66 35.57 -25.01
CA TYR A 151 -20.97 34.65 -24.10
C TYR A 151 -19.71 35.25 -23.46
N LEU A 152 -19.46 36.55 -23.67
CA LEU A 152 -18.34 37.23 -23.04
C LEU A 152 -18.55 37.30 -21.51
N LYS A 153 -17.54 36.89 -20.75
CA LYS A 153 -17.51 37.09 -19.31
C LYS A 153 -17.44 38.60 -19.01
N ARG A 154 -18.20 39.05 -18.01
CA ARG A 154 -18.09 40.42 -17.47
C ARG A 154 -16.79 40.57 -16.67
#